data_AF-A0A6A6A187-F1
#
_entry.id   AF-A0A6A6A187-F1
#
_cell.length_a   1.000
_cell.length_b   1.000
_cell.length_c   1.000
_cell.angle_alpha   90.00
_cell.angle_beta   90.00
_cell.angle_gamma   90.00
#
_symmetry.space_group_name_H-M   'P 1'
#
loop_
_entity.id
_entity.type
_entity.pdbx_description
1 polymer ?
#
loop_
_entity_poly.entity_id
_entity_poly.type
_entity_poly.pdbx_seq_one_letter_code
_entity_poly.pdbx_strand_id
1 'polypeptide(L)'
;MVLHGLLPKPIPADLITVGQLLTHPLHPERDCFLSDIAQEEVEDLNDYHIQLRYRDIFSIDTEGRFMTNYGHKFDLGRIYRQPNLLTVKAEQMIQRTSQSPSQAFQAVCNDPEARQWIYDTAKEGKELYIVLGVTELKDAVFKRAKLHDAGASKRLNESPIEQGANIPTPLRSTLGGLGSEPNISGIFGMDVRRVMARVTTPAEPHSLTDIDYRWVYYDVPDSAHKEQLMVGLGKQLKADELRLMLDLSEEVVQGNLNVISQLSLDALSAAASPMLRPSSPALRGRSPSPHPAMLRS
;
A
#
# COMPACT_ATOMS: atom_id res chain seq x y z
N MET A 1 -3.26 21.77 3.77
CA MET A 1 -4.08 20.55 3.55
C MET A 1 -3.14 19.39 3.77
N VAL A 2 -3.31 18.65 4.87
CA VAL A 2 -2.49 17.48 5.17
C VAL A 2 -2.87 16.40 4.16
N LEU A 3 -1.90 15.92 3.39
CA LEU A 3 -2.08 14.85 2.42
C LEU A 3 -1.65 13.55 3.08
N HIS A 4 -2.62 12.78 3.55
CA HIS A 4 -2.38 11.38 3.89
C HIS A 4 -2.01 10.59 2.63
N GLY A 5 -1.20 9.54 2.79
CA GLY A 5 -0.87 8.62 1.70
C GLY A 5 -2.15 7.93 1.24
N LEU A 6 -2.48 8.06 -0.04
CA LEU A 6 -3.63 7.39 -0.66
C LEU A 6 -3.42 5.88 -0.59
N LEU A 7 -4.39 5.18 0.00
CA LEU A 7 -4.34 3.73 0.06
C LEU A 7 -4.74 3.14 -1.30
N PRO A 8 -4.08 2.07 -1.75
CA PRO A 8 -4.44 1.41 -3.01
C PRO A 8 -5.85 0.82 -2.99
N LYS A 9 -6.30 0.29 -1.85
CA LYS A 9 -7.64 -0.21 -1.61
C LYS A 9 -8.17 0.38 -0.30
N PRO A 10 -9.46 0.71 -0.18
CA PRO A 10 -10.03 1.17 1.08
C PRO A 10 -9.94 0.09 2.17
N ILE A 11 -9.61 0.50 3.38
CA ILE A 11 -9.62 -0.36 4.57
C ILE A 11 -10.92 -0.07 5.37
N PRO A 12 -11.60 -1.07 5.92
CA PRO A 12 -12.71 -0.84 6.85
C PRO A 12 -12.34 0.11 8.00
N ALA A 13 -13.21 1.06 8.32
CA ALA A 13 -12.91 2.12 9.30
C ALA A 13 -12.79 1.62 10.75
N ASP A 14 -13.26 0.42 11.03
CA ASP A 14 -13.19 -0.26 12.32
C ASP A 14 -11.84 -0.95 12.59
N LEU A 15 -10.98 -1.11 11.56
CA LEU A 15 -9.73 -1.84 11.69
C LEU A 15 -8.52 -0.97 12.04
N ILE A 16 -8.60 0.34 11.82
CA ILE A 16 -7.46 1.25 12.00
C ILE A 16 -7.84 2.50 12.78
N THR A 17 -7.04 2.80 13.80
CA THR A 17 -7.16 4.01 14.63
C THR A 17 -5.82 4.75 14.71
N VAL A 18 -5.85 6.07 14.93
CA VAL A 18 -4.64 6.87 15.18
C VAL A 18 -4.01 6.45 16.50
N GLY A 19 -2.69 6.27 16.52
CA GLY A 19 -1.93 5.75 17.67
C GLY A 19 -1.66 4.23 17.60
N GLN A 20 -2.31 3.52 16.68
CA GLN A 20 -2.13 2.06 16.55
C GLN A 20 -0.76 1.71 15.95
N LEU A 21 -0.11 0.72 16.54
CA LEU A 21 1.10 0.09 16.03
C LEU A 21 0.74 -1.09 15.13
N LEU A 22 1.44 -1.23 14.01
CA LEU A 22 1.18 -2.23 12.98
C LEU A 22 2.49 -2.90 12.57
N THR A 23 2.43 -4.19 12.24
CA THR A 23 3.52 -4.87 11.51
C THR A 23 3.38 -4.73 9.99
N HIS A 24 2.14 -4.52 9.50
CA HIS A 24 1.86 -4.31 8.09
C HIS A 24 0.75 -3.27 7.88
N PRO A 25 1.02 -2.11 7.25
CA PRO A 25 0.06 -1.00 7.10
C PRO A 25 -1.23 -1.36 6.35
N LEU A 26 -1.16 -2.29 5.39
CA LEU A 26 -2.29 -2.66 4.53
C LEU A 26 -3.04 -3.91 5.00
N HIS A 27 -2.54 -4.55 6.06
CA HIS A 27 -3.12 -5.75 6.65
C HIS A 27 -3.20 -5.59 8.18
N PRO A 28 -3.96 -4.59 8.67
CA PRO A 28 -4.07 -4.31 10.10
C PRO A 28 -4.65 -5.48 10.91
N GLU A 29 -5.36 -6.41 10.26
CA GLU A 29 -5.94 -7.60 10.89
C GLU A 29 -4.93 -8.66 11.34
N ARG A 30 -3.67 -8.57 10.92
CA ARG A 30 -2.66 -9.61 11.16
C ARG A 30 -2.05 -9.52 12.55
N ASP A 31 -1.33 -8.43 12.80
CA ASP A 31 -0.56 -8.23 14.02
C ASP A 31 -0.41 -6.72 14.25
N CYS A 32 -1.15 -6.23 15.25
CA CYS A 32 -1.27 -4.84 15.62
C CYS A 32 -1.40 -4.70 17.13
N PHE A 33 -1.06 -3.52 17.64
CA PHE A 33 -1.24 -3.17 19.03
C PHE A 33 -1.86 -1.78 19.15
N LEU A 34 -2.85 -1.64 20.02
CA LEU A 34 -3.45 -0.37 20.39
C LEU A 34 -3.35 -0.23 21.91
N SER A 35 -2.78 0.88 22.37
CA SER A 35 -2.66 1.17 23.80
C SER A 35 -3.96 1.77 24.32
N ASP A 36 -4.60 1.09 25.28
CA ASP A 36 -5.77 1.65 25.97
C ASP A 36 -5.39 2.86 26.86
N ILE A 37 -4.16 2.87 27.39
CA ILE A 37 -3.66 3.91 28.30
C ILE A 37 -3.32 5.19 27.53
N ALA A 38 -2.60 5.05 26.40
CA ALA A 38 -2.17 6.19 25.62
C ALA A 38 -3.28 6.74 24.69
N GLN A 39 -4.39 6.03 24.54
CA GLN A 39 -5.44 6.40 23.59
C GLN A 39 -5.99 7.81 23.85
N GLU A 40 -6.31 8.14 25.10
CA GLU A 40 -6.86 9.46 25.46
C GLU A 40 -5.87 10.58 25.14
N GLU A 41 -4.59 10.41 25.51
CA GLU A 41 -3.54 11.39 25.22
C GLU A 41 -3.31 11.54 23.70
N VAL A 42 -3.33 10.44 22.95
CA VAL A 42 -3.21 10.49 21.49
C VAL A 42 -4.42 11.17 20.85
N GLU A 43 -5.63 10.93 21.36
CA GLU A 43 -6.86 11.57 20.89
C GLU A 43 -6.84 13.09 21.12
N ASP A 44 -6.35 13.55 22.26
CA ASP A 44 -6.19 14.97 22.57
C ASP A 44 -5.19 15.68 21.64
N LEU A 45 -4.21 14.94 21.11
CA LEU A 45 -3.22 15.44 20.14
C LEU A 45 -3.74 15.47 18.70
N ASN A 46 -4.95 14.96 18.44
CA ASN A 46 -5.51 14.86 17.10
C ASN A 46 -6.29 16.11 16.69
N ASP A 47 -6.05 16.56 15.46
CA ASP A 47 -6.92 17.50 14.75
C ASP A 47 -7.98 16.74 13.94
N TYR A 48 -9.17 17.32 13.89
CA TYR A 48 -10.32 16.78 13.17
C TYR A 48 -10.74 17.73 12.07
N HIS A 49 -10.66 17.25 10.83
CA HIS A 49 -11.17 17.98 9.68
C HIS A 49 -12.32 17.22 9.03
N ILE A 50 -13.50 17.81 9.06
CA ILE A 50 -14.72 17.24 8.47
C ILE A 50 -15.11 18.08 7.26
N GLN A 51 -15.25 17.42 6.11
CA GLN A 51 -15.79 18.03 4.89
C GLN A 51 -17.05 17.30 4.46
N LEU A 52 -18.16 18.03 4.41
CA LEU A 52 -19.43 17.52 3.89
C LEU A 52 -19.46 17.61 2.36
N ARG A 53 -20.20 16.68 1.73
CA ARG A 53 -20.38 16.59 0.27
C ARG A 53 -19.04 16.56 -0.45
N TYR A 54 -18.14 15.71 0.04
CA TYR A 54 -16.82 15.53 -0.53
C TYR A 54 -16.93 15.06 -1.98
N ARG A 55 -16.11 15.63 -2.85
CA ARG A 55 -16.03 15.24 -4.26
C ARG A 55 -14.60 15.40 -4.74
N ASP A 56 -14.09 14.36 -5.37
CA ASP A 56 -12.73 14.34 -5.89
C ASP A 56 -12.58 13.38 -7.08
N ILE A 57 -11.41 13.40 -7.71
CA ILE A 57 -11.09 12.60 -8.89
C ILE A 57 -9.84 11.79 -8.60
N PHE A 58 -9.95 10.49 -8.86
CA PHE A 58 -8.88 9.53 -8.67
C PHE A 58 -8.56 8.85 -9.99
N SER A 59 -7.30 8.51 -10.23
CA SER A 59 -6.94 7.49 -11.22
C SER A 59 -6.88 6.12 -10.57
N ILE A 60 -7.28 5.09 -11.32
CA ILE A 60 -7.13 3.69 -10.92
C ILE A 60 -6.28 2.93 -11.95
N ASP A 61 -5.63 1.87 -11.50
CA ASP A 61 -4.95 0.92 -12.40
C ASP A 61 -5.94 -0.08 -13.03
N THR A 62 -5.40 -1.06 -13.75
CA THR A 62 -6.17 -2.14 -14.40
C THR A 62 -6.84 -3.10 -13.41
N GLU A 63 -6.32 -3.17 -12.19
CA GLU A 63 -6.83 -4.04 -11.13
C GLU A 63 -7.82 -3.31 -10.20
N GLY A 64 -8.08 -2.03 -10.47
CA GLY A 64 -8.99 -1.22 -9.69
C GLY A 64 -8.38 -0.70 -8.39
N ARG A 65 -7.05 -0.50 -8.31
CA ARG A 65 -6.39 0.12 -7.16
C ARG A 65 -6.13 1.60 -7.40
N PHE A 66 -6.26 2.43 -6.37
CA PHE A 66 -6.09 3.88 -6.45
C PHE A 66 -4.64 4.31 -6.68
N MET A 67 -4.37 4.98 -7.80
CA MET A 67 -3.03 5.46 -8.19
C MET A 67 -2.74 6.86 -7.65
N THR A 68 -3.63 7.82 -7.93
CA THR A 68 -3.38 9.23 -7.65
C THR A 68 -4.69 9.94 -7.35
N ASN A 69 -4.66 10.82 -6.35
CA ASN A 69 -5.72 11.79 -6.10
C ASN A 69 -5.35 13.12 -6.77
N TYR A 70 -6.23 13.66 -7.61
CA TYR A 70 -6.03 14.94 -8.30
C TYR A 70 -6.55 16.16 -7.53
N GLY A 71 -7.31 15.95 -6.46
CA GLY A 71 -7.86 17.00 -5.63
C GLY A 71 -9.01 17.79 -6.28
N HIS A 72 -9.69 18.58 -5.46
CA HIS A 72 -10.75 19.50 -5.89
C HIS A 72 -10.26 20.57 -6.90
N LYS A 73 -8.95 20.87 -6.92
CA LYS A 73 -8.31 21.75 -7.91
C LYS A 73 -7.80 20.92 -9.06
N PHE A 74 -8.74 20.44 -9.86
CA PHE A 74 -8.46 19.84 -11.15
C PHE A 74 -7.79 20.87 -12.08
N ASP A 75 -6.47 21.07 -11.95
CA ASP A 75 -5.67 21.94 -12.80
C ASP A 75 -5.19 21.19 -14.06
N LEU A 76 -6.12 21.14 -15.01
CA LEU A 76 -6.12 20.86 -16.45
C LEU A 76 -4.86 20.63 -17.28
N GLY A 77 -3.69 21.09 -16.85
CA GLY A 77 -2.50 20.98 -17.68
C GLY A 77 -1.78 19.63 -17.56
N ARG A 78 -2.11 18.81 -16.56
CA ARG A 78 -1.26 17.66 -16.17
C ARG A 78 -1.91 16.28 -16.33
N ILE A 79 -3.23 16.21 -16.52
CA ILE A 79 -3.97 14.96 -16.68
C ILE A 79 -4.11 14.67 -18.18
N TYR A 80 -2.99 14.68 -18.90
CA TYR A 80 -3.00 14.23 -20.28
C TYR A 80 -3.07 12.70 -20.28
N ARG A 81 -4.16 12.16 -20.85
CA ARG A 81 -4.29 10.74 -21.25
C ARG A 81 -4.27 9.72 -20.10
N GLN A 82 -4.63 10.09 -18.89
CA GLN A 82 -4.78 9.09 -17.82
C GLN A 82 -5.97 8.16 -18.13
N PRO A 83 -5.74 6.87 -18.39
CA PRO A 83 -6.83 5.91 -18.51
C PRO A 83 -7.50 5.74 -17.14
N ASN A 84 -8.77 5.39 -17.13
CA ASN A 84 -9.52 4.97 -15.94
C ASN A 84 -9.56 6.01 -14.80
N LEU A 85 -10.22 7.15 -15.04
CA LEU A 85 -10.56 8.09 -13.97
C LEU A 85 -11.87 7.67 -13.28
N LEU A 86 -11.90 7.87 -11.96
CA LEU A 86 -13.08 7.74 -11.11
C LEU A 86 -13.37 9.08 -10.45
N THR A 87 -14.60 9.55 -10.58
CA THR A 87 -15.12 10.57 -9.68
C THR A 87 -15.67 9.89 -8.44
N VAL A 88 -15.20 10.33 -7.28
CA VAL A 88 -15.68 9.88 -5.98
C VAL A 88 -16.50 11.00 -5.37
N LYS A 89 -17.71 10.69 -4.93
CA LYS A 89 -18.58 11.58 -4.16
C LYS A 89 -18.90 10.90 -2.85
N ALA A 90 -18.67 11.55 -1.73
CA ALA A 90 -19.00 11.01 -0.42
C ALA A 90 -19.86 12.01 0.35
N GLU A 91 -20.74 11.51 1.21
CA GLU A 91 -21.52 12.38 2.09
C GLU A 91 -20.60 13.17 3.01
N GLN A 92 -19.57 12.51 3.53
CA GLN A 92 -18.64 13.08 4.49
C GLN A 92 -17.24 12.53 4.25
N MET A 93 -16.24 13.41 4.30
CA MET A 93 -14.84 13.06 4.53
C MET A 93 -14.48 13.47 5.96
N ILE A 94 -13.87 12.56 6.71
CA ILE A 94 -13.34 12.80 8.05
C ILE A 94 -11.84 12.54 7.99
N GLN A 95 -11.04 13.55 8.30
CA GLN A 95 -9.62 13.41 8.52
C GLN A 95 -9.33 13.54 10.00
N ARG A 96 -8.61 12.57 10.55
CA ARG A 96 -8.06 12.61 11.90
C ARG A 96 -6.55 12.58 11.75
N THR A 97 -5.83 13.56 12.30
CA THR A 97 -4.37 13.66 12.14
C THR A 97 -3.74 14.13 13.43
N SER A 98 -2.68 13.48 13.88
CA SER A 98 -1.88 13.97 14.99
C SER A 98 -1.20 15.29 14.62
N GLN A 99 -1.45 16.35 15.39
CA GLN A 99 -0.77 17.65 15.22
C GLN A 99 0.71 17.57 15.60
N SER A 100 1.03 16.67 16.56
CA SER A 100 2.36 16.43 17.08
C SER A 100 2.73 14.94 16.96
N PRO A 101 3.10 14.45 15.76
CA PRO A 101 3.39 13.04 15.51
C PRO A 101 4.40 12.42 16.49
N SER A 102 5.44 13.18 16.87
CA SER A 102 6.42 12.71 17.85
C SER A 102 5.88 12.59 19.27
N GLN A 103 4.97 13.48 19.68
CA GLN A 103 4.37 13.42 21.01
C GLN A 103 3.37 12.26 21.08
N ALA A 104 2.53 12.08 20.07
CA ALA A 104 1.62 10.94 20.00
C ALA A 104 2.38 9.60 20.02
N PHE A 105 3.48 9.50 19.25
CA PHE A 105 4.33 8.32 19.30
C PHE A 105 4.99 8.10 20.67
N GLN A 106 5.45 9.18 21.32
CA GLN A 106 6.04 9.10 22.64
C GLN A 106 5.01 8.69 23.70
N ALA A 107 3.76 9.17 23.61
CA ALA A 107 2.66 8.74 24.48
C ALA A 107 2.44 7.23 24.38
N VAL A 108 2.37 6.70 23.15
CA VAL A 108 2.29 5.24 22.91
C VAL A 108 3.48 4.52 23.52
N CYS A 109 4.71 5.00 23.31
CA CYS A 109 5.90 4.35 23.86
C CYS A 109 6.04 4.49 25.39
N ASN A 110 5.31 5.40 26.03
CA ASN A 110 5.28 5.51 27.49
C ASN A 110 4.44 4.41 28.14
N ASP A 111 3.56 3.74 27.38
CA ASP A 111 2.86 2.54 27.82
C ASP A 111 3.82 1.32 27.91
N PRO A 112 3.95 0.69 29.08
CA PRO A 112 4.74 -0.54 29.23
C PRO A 112 4.31 -1.67 28.29
N GLU A 113 3.01 -1.84 28.02
CA GLU A 113 2.52 -2.92 27.16
C GLU A 113 2.91 -2.68 25.70
N ALA A 114 2.80 -1.44 25.23
CA ALA A 114 3.28 -1.05 23.92
C ALA A 114 4.79 -1.31 23.78
N ARG A 115 5.60 -0.97 24.79
CA ARG A 115 7.04 -1.25 24.78
C ARG A 115 7.34 -2.73 24.72
N GLN A 116 6.60 -3.55 25.47
CA GLN A 116 6.76 -4.99 25.44
C GLN A 116 6.44 -5.54 24.04
N TRP A 117 5.32 -5.11 23.44
CA TRP A 117 4.97 -5.51 22.08
C TRP A 117 6.02 -5.08 21.05
N ILE A 118 6.56 -3.85 21.15
CA ILE A 118 7.65 -3.37 20.29
C ILE A 118 8.91 -4.21 20.49
N TYR A 119 9.26 -4.54 21.73
CA TYR A 119 10.43 -5.36 22.07
C TYR A 119 10.34 -6.75 21.46
N ASP A 120 9.20 -7.43 21.61
CA ASP A 120 8.97 -8.77 21.08
C ASP A 120 8.99 -8.76 19.54
N THR A 121 8.30 -7.80 18.93
CA THR A 121 8.27 -7.62 17.47
C THR A 121 9.66 -7.33 16.90
N ALA A 122 10.46 -6.51 17.59
CA ALA A 122 11.84 -6.20 17.19
C ALA A 122 12.76 -7.43 17.29
N LYS A 123 12.59 -8.27 18.32
CA LYS A 123 13.33 -9.53 18.46
C LYS A 123 13.00 -10.52 17.35
N GLU A 124 11.76 -10.53 16.89
CA GLU A 124 11.34 -11.34 15.74
C GLU A 124 11.85 -10.78 14.40
N GLY A 125 12.45 -9.60 14.39
CA GLY A 125 12.97 -8.95 13.19
C GLY A 125 11.87 -8.47 12.23
N LYS A 126 10.65 -8.28 12.73
CA LYS A 126 9.52 -7.77 11.96
C LYS A 126 9.63 -6.25 11.78
N GLU A 127 9.10 -5.74 10.67
CA GLU A 127 8.95 -4.30 10.47
C GLU A 127 7.85 -3.74 11.38
N LEU A 128 8.02 -2.49 11.81
CA LEU A 128 7.06 -1.80 12.66
C LEU A 128 6.62 -0.48 12.03
N TYR A 129 5.36 -0.14 12.26
CA TYR A 129 4.73 1.07 11.75
C TYR A 129 3.80 1.65 12.81
N ILE A 130 3.60 2.97 12.78
CA ILE A 130 2.56 3.64 13.58
C ILE A 130 1.64 4.45 12.68
N VAL A 131 0.35 4.42 12.98
CA VAL A 131 -0.67 5.24 12.33
C VAL A 131 -0.79 6.58 13.08
N LEU A 132 -0.52 7.68 12.38
CA LEU A 132 -0.57 9.04 12.94
C LEU A 132 -1.64 9.91 12.26
N GLY A 133 -2.33 9.37 11.27
CA GLY A 133 -3.49 10.02 10.67
C GLY A 133 -4.27 9.09 9.74
N VAL A 134 -5.57 9.34 9.61
CA VAL A 134 -6.49 8.60 8.75
C VAL A 134 -7.41 9.55 8.00
N THR A 135 -7.78 9.20 6.77
CA THR A 135 -8.83 9.85 5.98
C THR A 135 -9.91 8.83 5.67
N GLU A 136 -11.06 9.03 6.30
CA GLU A 136 -12.26 8.23 6.16
C GLU A 136 -13.23 8.92 5.18
N LEU A 137 -13.79 8.17 4.23
CA LEU A 137 -14.92 8.61 3.43
C LEU A 137 -16.14 7.80 3.83
N LYS A 138 -17.27 8.49 4.06
CA LYS A 138 -18.56 7.88 4.38
C LYS A 138 -19.52 7.99 3.20
N ASP A 139 -20.16 6.86 2.90
CA ASP A 139 -21.12 6.71 1.81
C ASP A 139 -20.55 7.18 0.47
N ALA A 140 -19.32 6.76 0.17
CA ALA A 140 -18.64 7.08 -1.07
C ALA A 140 -19.27 6.33 -2.24
N VAL A 141 -19.64 7.09 -3.27
CA VAL A 141 -20.19 6.63 -4.53
C VAL A 141 -19.20 6.93 -5.65
N PHE A 142 -18.99 5.95 -6.51
CA PHE A 142 -18.03 6.02 -7.61
C PHE A 142 -18.76 6.18 -8.94
N LYS A 143 -18.24 7.08 -9.79
CA LYS A 143 -18.68 7.24 -11.18
C LYS A 143 -17.47 7.20 -12.09
N ARG A 144 -17.60 6.54 -13.24
CA ARG A 144 -16.53 6.57 -14.24
C ARG A 144 -16.46 7.98 -14.79
N ALA A 145 -15.26 8.55 -14.83
CA ALA A 145 -15.01 9.85 -15.40
C ALA A 145 -14.21 9.71 -16.70
N LYS A 146 -14.63 10.42 -17.73
CA LYS A 146 -13.87 10.59 -18.98
C LYS A 146 -13.71 12.08 -19.24
N LEU A 147 -12.50 12.48 -19.63
CA LEU A 147 -12.25 13.82 -20.14
C LEU A 147 -13.10 14.05 -21.40
N HIS A 148 -13.81 15.17 -21.44
CA HIS A 148 -14.68 15.51 -22.57
C HIS A 148 -13.87 15.68 -23.87
N ASP A 149 -12.68 16.28 -23.77
CA ASP A 149 -11.78 16.49 -24.91
C ASP A 149 -10.45 15.79 -24.64
N ALA A 150 -9.79 15.29 -25.69
CA ALA A 150 -8.50 14.58 -25.61
C ALA A 150 -7.28 15.48 -25.22
N GLY A 151 -7.54 16.59 -24.52
CA GLY A 151 -6.56 17.59 -24.07
C GLY A 151 -6.91 18.18 -22.69
N ALA A 152 -6.48 19.41 -22.45
CA ALA A 152 -6.68 20.14 -21.19
C ALA A 152 -8.12 20.66 -21.02
N SER A 153 -9.12 19.78 -20.85
CA SER A 153 -10.53 20.14 -20.67
C SER A 153 -10.98 20.09 -19.21
N LYS A 154 -11.80 21.06 -18.74
CA LYS A 154 -12.32 21.13 -17.34
C LYS A 154 -13.53 20.24 -17.15
N ARG A 155 -14.03 19.68 -18.25
CA ARG A 155 -15.31 19.02 -18.32
C ARG A 155 -15.09 17.52 -18.28
N LEU A 156 -15.74 16.88 -17.32
CA LEU A 156 -15.76 15.44 -17.17
C LEU A 156 -17.14 14.95 -17.54
N ASN A 157 -17.18 13.96 -18.42
CA ASN A 157 -18.36 13.16 -18.64
C ASN A 157 -18.35 12.05 -17.59
N GLU A 158 -19.32 12.11 -16.68
CA GLU A 158 -19.54 11.08 -15.66
C GLU A 158 -20.54 10.06 -16.20
N SER A 159 -20.18 8.78 -16.14
CA SER A 159 -21.10 7.68 -16.42
C SER A 159 -21.21 6.75 -15.20
N PRO A 160 -22.34 6.06 -15.03
CA PRO A 160 -22.44 4.97 -14.06
C PRO A 160 -21.33 3.93 -14.29
N ILE A 161 -21.00 3.21 -13.23
CA ILE A 161 -20.01 2.14 -13.34
C ILE A 161 -20.68 0.90 -13.93
N GLU A 162 -20.02 0.32 -14.92
CA GLU A 162 -20.46 -0.92 -15.58
C GLU A 162 -20.43 -2.09 -14.59
N GLN A 163 -21.40 -3.00 -14.71
CA GLN A 163 -21.42 -4.22 -13.90
C GLN A 163 -20.15 -5.05 -14.19
N GLY A 164 -19.39 -5.37 -13.15
CA GLY A 164 -18.13 -6.11 -13.26
C GLY A 164 -16.87 -5.25 -13.47
N ALA A 165 -16.98 -3.91 -13.43
CA ALA A 165 -15.80 -3.07 -13.43
C ALA A 165 -14.99 -3.24 -12.12
N ASN A 166 -13.66 -3.29 -12.24
CA ASN A 166 -12.75 -3.29 -11.10
C ASN A 166 -12.80 -1.91 -10.41
N ILE A 167 -13.48 -1.84 -9.28
CA ILE A 167 -13.54 -0.67 -8.39
C ILE A 167 -12.76 -1.03 -7.13
N PRO A 168 -12.04 -0.07 -6.51
CA PRO A 168 -11.49 -0.28 -5.18
C PRO A 168 -12.61 -0.52 -4.17
N THR A 169 -12.89 -1.78 -3.86
CA THR A 169 -13.86 -2.20 -2.84
C THR A 169 -13.13 -2.67 -1.59
N PRO A 170 -13.61 -2.31 -0.38
CA PRO A 170 -13.16 -2.98 0.83
C PRO A 170 -13.64 -4.43 0.80
N LEU A 171 -12.88 -5.33 1.42
CA LEU A 171 -13.15 -6.77 1.50
C LEU A 171 -14.54 -7.13 2.08
N ARG A 172 -15.26 -6.15 2.66
CA ARG A 172 -16.60 -6.30 3.26
C ARG A 172 -17.64 -5.33 2.68
N SER A 173 -17.63 -5.03 1.38
CA SER A 173 -18.71 -4.21 0.80
C SER A 173 -19.96 -5.05 0.52
N THR A 174 -21.12 -4.64 1.07
CA THR A 174 -22.42 -5.07 0.55
C THR A 174 -22.64 -4.38 -0.79
N LEU A 175 -22.41 -5.08 -1.90
CA LEU A 175 -22.85 -4.60 -3.21
C LEU A 175 -24.38 -4.45 -3.14
N GLY A 176 -24.85 -3.21 -3.26
CA GLY A 176 -26.25 -2.85 -3.11
C GLY A 176 -27.18 -3.69 -3.99
N GLY A 177 -28.39 -3.93 -3.48
CA GLY A 177 -29.45 -4.62 -4.21
C GLY A 177 -29.85 -3.88 -5.50
N LEU A 178 -30.56 -4.61 -6.37
CA LEU A 178 -30.99 -4.18 -7.70
C LEU A 178 -31.59 -2.75 -7.67
N GLY A 179 -30.82 -1.75 -8.13
CA GLY A 179 -31.30 -0.37 -8.35
C GLY A 179 -30.65 0.73 -7.48
N SER A 180 -29.80 0.42 -6.50
CA SER A 180 -29.05 1.45 -5.74
C SER A 180 -27.59 1.52 -6.18
N GLU A 181 -27.04 2.74 -6.38
CA GLU A 181 -25.60 2.92 -6.60
C GLU A 181 -24.84 2.36 -5.37
N PRO A 182 -23.82 1.49 -5.55
CA PRO A 182 -23.09 0.93 -4.42
C PRO A 182 -22.36 2.05 -3.66
N ASN A 183 -22.64 2.18 -2.37
CA ASN A 183 -21.95 3.06 -1.45
C ASN A 183 -20.85 2.29 -0.70
N ILE A 184 -19.74 2.96 -0.44
CA ILE A 184 -18.59 2.40 0.27
C ILE A 184 -18.18 3.37 1.37
N SER A 185 -18.05 2.86 2.59
CA SER A 185 -17.47 3.61 3.70
C SER A 185 -16.17 2.93 4.13
N GLY A 186 -15.14 3.72 4.42
CA GLY A 186 -13.84 3.19 4.84
C GLY A 186 -12.75 4.25 4.87
N ILE A 187 -11.54 3.82 5.19
CA ILE A 187 -10.32 4.60 5.19
C ILE A 187 -9.70 4.54 3.79
N PHE A 188 -9.55 5.71 3.17
CA PHE A 188 -8.97 5.89 1.83
C PHE A 188 -7.56 6.46 1.88
N GLY A 189 -7.15 7.05 2.99
CA GLY A 189 -5.80 7.58 3.16
C GLY A 189 -5.29 7.41 4.57
N MET A 190 -3.97 7.29 4.71
CA MET A 190 -3.32 7.10 6.01
C MET A 190 -1.98 7.87 6.10
N ASP A 191 -1.71 8.54 7.23
CA ASP A 191 -0.34 8.93 7.62
C ASP A 191 0.22 7.78 8.47
N VAL A 192 1.05 6.96 7.83
CA VAL A 192 1.80 5.89 8.49
C VAL A 192 3.26 6.24 8.50
N ARG A 193 3.95 5.99 9.61
CA ARG A 193 5.39 6.19 9.72
C ARG A 193 6.09 4.90 10.07
N ARG A 194 7.29 4.73 9.51
CA ARG A 194 8.17 3.61 9.88
C ARG A 194 8.63 3.80 11.33
N VAL A 195 8.58 2.71 12.08
CA VAL A 195 9.16 2.62 13.42
C VAL A 195 10.34 1.67 13.33
N MET A 196 11.49 2.08 13.85
CA MET A 196 12.65 1.22 13.97
C MET A 196 12.87 0.90 15.43
N ALA A 197 12.95 -0.37 15.78
CA ALA A 197 13.19 -0.80 17.15
C ALA A 197 14.34 -1.79 17.20
N ARG A 198 15.20 -1.66 18.22
CA ARG A 198 16.32 -2.58 18.46
C ARG A 198 16.53 -2.76 19.95
N VAL A 199 16.91 -3.98 20.32
CA VAL A 199 17.42 -4.27 21.66
C VAL A 199 18.93 -4.13 21.61
N THR A 200 19.45 -3.19 22.38
CA THR A 200 20.86 -2.78 22.36
C THR A 200 21.37 -2.58 23.78
N THR A 201 22.62 -2.15 23.93
CA THR A 201 23.15 -1.67 25.21
C THR A 201 23.48 -0.18 25.09
N PRO A 202 23.43 0.60 26.18
CA PRO A 202 23.75 2.04 26.12
C PRO A 202 25.15 2.39 25.59
N ALA A 203 26.07 1.42 25.55
CA ALA A 203 27.43 1.59 25.05
C ALA A 203 27.56 1.39 23.52
N GLU A 204 26.56 0.78 22.88
CA GLU A 204 26.59 0.50 21.45
C GLU A 204 26.32 1.79 20.65
N PRO A 205 27.16 2.14 19.67
CA PRO A 205 26.98 3.35 18.89
C PRO A 205 25.87 3.20 17.84
N HIS A 206 25.29 4.33 17.44
CA HIS A 206 24.42 4.39 16.28
C HIS A 206 25.14 3.96 14.99
N SER A 207 24.36 3.29 14.15
CA SER A 207 24.66 2.94 12.77
C SER A 207 24.20 4.03 11.79
N LEU A 208 24.72 4.00 10.56
CA LEU A 208 24.28 4.95 9.51
C LEU A 208 22.79 4.82 9.17
N THR A 209 22.19 3.64 9.40
CA THR A 209 20.77 3.41 9.20
C THR A 209 19.89 4.07 10.27
N ASP A 210 20.48 4.62 11.34
CA ASP A 210 19.76 5.36 12.38
C ASP A 210 19.48 6.81 12.04
N ILE A 211 20.08 7.30 10.95
CA ILE A 211 19.85 8.64 10.44
C ILE A 211 18.38 8.75 10.00
N ASP A 212 17.80 9.95 10.12
CA ASP A 212 16.39 10.27 9.83
C ASP A 212 15.35 9.74 10.84
N TYR A 213 15.77 9.09 11.91
CA TYR A 213 14.89 8.66 13.00
C TYR A 213 15.02 9.55 14.23
N ARG A 214 13.88 9.79 14.90
CA ARG A 214 13.84 10.41 16.23
C ARG A 214 13.78 9.31 17.28
N TRP A 215 14.87 9.15 18.03
CA TRP A 215 15.07 8.06 18.97
C TRP A 215 14.57 8.37 20.38
N VAL A 216 14.00 7.36 21.01
CA VAL A 216 13.65 7.29 22.44
C VAL A 216 14.17 5.97 22.98
N TYR A 217 14.59 5.98 24.24
CA TYR A 217 15.28 4.86 24.86
C TYR A 217 14.57 4.44 26.14
N TYR A 218 14.47 3.13 26.35
CA TYR A 218 13.80 2.54 27.49
C TYR A 218 14.63 1.39 28.05
N ASP A 219 14.84 1.36 29.35
CA ASP A 219 15.51 0.24 29.99
C ASP A 219 14.60 -0.99 29.95
N VAL A 220 15.17 -2.15 29.63
CA VAL A 220 14.45 -3.43 29.62
C VAL A 220 14.42 -3.96 31.05
N PRO A 221 13.23 -4.16 31.67
CA PRO A 221 13.13 -4.73 33.01
C PRO A 221 13.83 -6.09 33.08
N ASP A 222 14.46 -6.38 34.22
CA ASP A 222 15.06 -7.69 34.53
C ASP A 222 16.17 -8.18 33.58
N SER A 223 16.70 -7.31 32.71
CA SER A 223 17.81 -7.68 31.85
C SER A 223 19.12 -7.83 32.64
N ALA A 224 19.72 -9.03 32.58
CA ALA A 224 21.05 -9.32 33.15
C ALA A 224 22.18 -8.48 32.54
N HIS A 225 22.03 -8.02 31.29
CA HIS A 225 23.08 -7.35 30.52
C HIS A 225 22.87 -5.84 30.34
N LYS A 226 21.98 -5.22 31.14
CA LYS A 226 21.58 -3.81 30.98
C LYS A 226 21.12 -3.49 29.55
N GLU A 227 20.31 -4.38 28.98
CA GLU A 227 19.63 -4.17 27.71
C GLU A 227 18.74 -2.94 27.76
N GLN A 228 18.68 -2.27 26.63
CA GLN A 228 17.89 -1.08 26.38
C GLN A 228 17.11 -1.29 25.09
N LEU A 229 15.82 -1.00 25.13
CA LEU A 229 14.99 -0.88 23.96
C LEU A 229 15.17 0.52 23.38
N MET A 230 15.75 0.59 22.19
CA MET A 230 15.92 1.81 21.41
C MET A 230 14.84 1.84 20.32
N VAL A 231 13.99 2.86 20.33
CA VAL A 231 12.85 3.00 19.41
C VAL A 231 12.90 4.34 18.68
N GLY A 232 12.84 4.30 17.36
CA GLY A 232 12.99 5.44 16.47
C GLY A 232 11.75 5.66 15.63
N LEU A 233 11.22 6.89 15.63
CA LEU A 233 10.17 7.32 14.71
C LEU A 233 10.78 7.87 13.42
N GLY A 234 10.46 7.26 12.30
CA GLY A 234 10.95 7.64 10.98
C GLY A 234 10.02 8.60 10.22
N LYS A 235 10.27 8.69 8.91
CA LYS A 235 9.48 9.49 7.96
C LYS A 235 8.14 8.83 7.65
N GLN A 236 7.20 9.65 7.18
CA GLN A 236 5.91 9.21 6.65
C GLN A 236 6.11 8.40 5.37
N LEU A 237 5.37 7.30 5.26
CA LEU A 237 5.29 6.48 4.05
C LEU A 237 4.55 7.25 2.95
N LYS A 238 5.12 7.22 1.75
CA LYS A 238 4.46 7.79 0.56
C LYS A 238 3.42 6.81 0.00
N ALA A 239 2.44 7.33 -0.73
CA ALA A 239 1.45 6.50 -1.42
C ALA A 239 2.09 5.43 -2.32
N ASP A 240 3.16 5.79 -3.04
CA ASP A 240 3.89 4.85 -3.90
C ASP A 240 4.53 3.71 -3.10
N GLU A 241 5.03 3.97 -1.90
CA GLU A 241 5.61 2.94 -1.02
C GLU A 241 4.53 1.99 -0.51
N LEU A 242 3.38 2.53 -0.07
CA LEU A 242 2.23 1.72 0.33
C LEU A 242 1.73 0.84 -0.83
N ARG A 243 1.78 1.34 -2.06
CA ARG A 243 1.43 0.54 -3.24
C ARG A 243 2.40 -0.61 -3.48
N LEU A 244 3.72 -0.36 -3.38
CA LEU A 244 4.74 -1.40 -3.54
C LEU A 244 4.58 -2.51 -2.48
N MET A 245 4.09 -2.17 -1.28
CA MET A 245 3.82 -3.18 -0.23
C MET A 245 2.68 -4.15 -0.60
N LEU A 246 1.68 -3.74 -1.39
CA LEU A 246 0.66 -4.68 -1.92
C LEU A 246 1.26 -5.67 -2.92
N ASP A 247 2.11 -5.18 -3.83
CA ASP A 247 2.69 -6.03 -4.89
C ASP A 247 3.57 -7.14 -4.28
N LEU A 248 4.19 -6.85 -3.13
CA LEU A 248 4.97 -7.83 -2.38
C LEU A 248 4.10 -8.81 -1.58
N SER A 249 2.86 -8.42 -1.21
CA SER A 249 2.03 -9.20 -0.28
C SER A 249 0.97 -10.09 -0.95
N GLU A 250 0.47 -9.76 -2.15
CA GLU A 250 -0.65 -10.50 -2.77
C GLU A 250 -0.24 -11.49 -3.89
N GLU A 251 0.86 -11.27 -4.63
CA GLU A 251 1.15 -12.07 -5.85
C GLU A 251 2.50 -12.80 -5.85
N VAL A 252 3.56 -12.24 -5.24
CA VAL A 252 4.90 -12.84 -5.29
C VAL A 252 4.98 -14.14 -4.48
N VAL A 253 4.20 -14.30 -3.41
CA VAL A 253 4.24 -15.52 -2.60
C VAL A 253 3.39 -16.65 -3.22
N GLN A 254 2.16 -16.35 -3.67
CA GLN A 254 1.28 -17.35 -4.26
C GLN A 254 1.72 -17.74 -5.68
N GLY A 255 2.21 -16.78 -6.48
CA GLY A 255 2.73 -16.99 -7.83
C GLY A 255 4.03 -17.79 -7.82
N ASN A 256 4.98 -17.46 -6.94
CA ASN A 256 6.23 -18.21 -6.86
C ASN A 256 6.02 -19.64 -6.33
N LEU A 257 5.12 -19.85 -5.36
CA LEU A 257 4.81 -21.21 -4.89
C LEU A 257 4.15 -22.06 -5.98
N ASN A 258 3.25 -21.49 -6.78
CA ASN A 258 2.59 -22.22 -7.87
C ASN A 258 3.53 -22.49 -9.06
N VAL A 259 4.39 -21.53 -9.41
CA VAL A 259 5.39 -21.70 -10.48
C VAL A 259 6.47 -22.72 -10.08
N ILE A 260 6.94 -22.70 -8.83
CA ILE A 260 7.90 -23.70 -8.31
C ILE A 260 7.24 -25.09 -8.25
N SER A 261 5.97 -25.17 -7.85
CA SER A 261 5.22 -26.43 -7.81
C SER A 261 4.96 -27.00 -9.21
N GLN A 262 4.68 -26.17 -10.21
CA GLN A 262 4.51 -26.60 -11.61
C GLN A 262 5.84 -27.01 -12.25
N LEU A 263 6.92 -26.24 -12.06
CA LEU A 263 8.25 -26.57 -12.60
C LEU A 263 8.81 -27.86 -12.00
N SER A 264 8.54 -28.15 -10.73
CA SER A 264 8.95 -29.40 -10.10
C SER A 264 8.13 -30.62 -10.57
N LEU A 265 6.83 -30.44 -10.84
CA LEU A 265 5.97 -31.47 -11.41
C LEU A 265 6.34 -31.78 -12.87
N ASP A 266 6.64 -30.75 -13.67
CA ASP A 266 7.05 -30.90 -15.07
C ASP A 266 8.46 -31.49 -15.20
N ALA A 267 9.38 -31.16 -14.29
CA ALA A 267 10.71 -31.76 -14.25
C ALA A 267 10.67 -33.26 -13.89
N LEU A 268 9.77 -33.67 -12.99
CA LEU A 268 9.56 -35.08 -12.64
C LEU A 268 8.86 -35.85 -13.77
N SER A 269 7.95 -35.22 -14.50
CA SER A 269 7.28 -35.79 -15.66
C SER A 269 8.23 -35.96 -16.86
N ALA A 270 9.11 -34.99 -17.11
CA ALA A 270 10.11 -35.02 -18.18
C ALA A 270 11.23 -36.04 -17.92
N ALA A 271 11.61 -36.28 -16.66
CA ALA A 271 12.57 -37.31 -16.29
C ALA A 271 11.99 -38.74 -16.33
N ALA A 272 10.65 -38.88 -16.40
CA ALA A 272 9.96 -40.17 -16.40
C ALA A 272 9.54 -40.66 -17.81
N SER A 273 9.85 -39.92 -18.88
CA SER A 273 9.53 -40.35 -20.25
C SER A 273 10.67 -41.15 -20.90
N PRO A 274 10.50 -42.46 -21.18
CA PRO A 274 11.41 -43.20 -22.03
C PRO A 274 10.97 -43.05 -23.50
N MET A 275 11.96 -42.87 -24.39
CA MET A 275 11.89 -42.89 -25.86
C MET A 275 11.65 -41.54 -26.55
N LEU A 276 12.69 -41.06 -27.24
CA LEU A 276 12.74 -41.10 -28.71
C LEU A 276 14.20 -40.94 -29.17
N ARG A 277 14.65 -41.91 -29.97
CA ARG A 277 16.03 -42.05 -30.48
C ARG A 277 16.36 -40.93 -31.48
N PRO A 278 17.62 -40.45 -31.54
CA PRO A 278 18.05 -39.57 -32.62
C PRO A 278 18.37 -40.40 -33.87
N SER A 279 17.68 -40.12 -34.99
CA SER A 279 18.09 -40.58 -36.32
C SER A 279 18.77 -39.43 -37.07
N SER A 280 20.02 -39.66 -37.47
CA SER A 280 20.75 -38.89 -38.49
C SER A 280 20.89 -39.79 -39.74
N PRO A 281 21.54 -39.35 -40.84
CA PRO A 281 21.37 -38.14 -41.66
C PRO A 281 21.13 -38.53 -43.15
N ALA A 282 20.70 -37.59 -44.01
CA ALA A 282 20.75 -37.81 -45.47
C ALA A 282 21.16 -36.56 -46.25
N LEU A 283 22.38 -36.63 -46.79
CA LEU A 283 22.98 -35.78 -47.81
C LEU A 283 22.28 -35.94 -49.18
N ARG A 284 21.99 -34.81 -49.84
CA ARG A 284 22.07 -34.55 -51.30
C ARG A 284 21.70 -33.08 -51.48
N GLY A 285 22.57 -32.16 -51.85
CA GLY A 285 23.57 -32.25 -52.91
C GLY A 285 22.98 -31.62 -54.17
N ARG A 286 23.13 -30.30 -54.32
CA ARG A 286 23.27 -29.57 -55.60
C ARG A 286 23.46 -28.06 -55.33
N SER A 287 24.71 -27.62 -55.46
CA SER A 287 25.10 -26.25 -55.79
C SER A 287 24.63 -25.94 -57.23
N PRO A 288 24.44 -24.65 -57.58
CA PRO A 288 25.57 -23.92 -58.14
C PRO A 288 25.69 -22.46 -57.66
N SER A 289 26.93 -22.05 -57.46
CA SER A 289 27.46 -20.67 -57.43
C SER A 289 27.88 -20.25 -58.86
N PRO A 290 28.49 -19.06 -59.13
CA PRO A 290 28.33 -17.69 -58.59
C PRO A 290 28.25 -16.58 -59.70
N HIS A 291 27.60 -15.43 -59.42
CA HIS A 291 27.87 -14.02 -59.87
C HIS A 291 28.27 -13.66 -61.34
N PRO A 292 28.42 -12.38 -61.77
CA PRO A 292 27.90 -11.06 -61.32
C PRO A 292 27.36 -10.14 -62.47
N ALA A 293 26.93 -8.92 -62.11
CA ALA A 293 27.19 -7.64 -62.80
C ALA A 293 26.05 -6.87 -63.49
N MET A 294 26.11 -5.54 -63.27
CA MET A 294 25.71 -4.40 -64.12
C MET A 294 24.23 -3.92 -63.99
N LEU A 295 24.00 -2.80 -63.31
CA LEU A 295 24.02 -1.40 -63.81
C LEU A 295 22.65 -0.95 -64.35
N ARG A 296 21.96 -0.05 -63.63
CA ARG A 296 21.82 1.38 -63.96
C ARG A 296 20.71 2.06 -63.12
N SER A 297 21.07 3.28 -62.73
CA SER A 297 20.27 4.50 -62.48
C SER A 297 18.75 4.36 -62.30
#